data_AF-A0A0L8G5Y8-F1
#
_entry.id   AF-A0A0L8G5Y8-F1
#
_cell.length_a   1.000
_cell.length_b   1.000
_cell.length_c   1.000
_cell.angle_alpha   90.00
_cell.angle_beta   90.00
_cell.angle_gamma   90.00
#
_symmetry.space_group_name_H-M   'P 1'
#
loop_
_entity.id
_entity.type
_entity.pdbx_description
1 polymer ?
#
loop_
_entity_poly.entity_id
_entity_poly.type
_entity_poly.pdbx_seq_one_letter_code
_entity_poly.pdbx_strand_id
1 'polypeptide(L)'
;VGANSIIYNSFLKIGSPSIWNVDKCNGIYCPNFFRHPLLDIWNHLPIEQVKLVLYKNQADIVTMVFDGRNTTLQSWFSLNNLKSSPWTDLIPEKNRHFSVAGNGNTRRFYVSQARSSCSYHRGWLIIIGDFKGCNWEKSDYYPKIIYSKTNLSTKWHDGKYFVVV
;
A
#
# COMPACT_ATOMS: atom_id res chain seq x y z
N VAL A 1 -17.46 -7.59 7.14
CA VAL A 1 -17.71 -6.97 5.81
C VAL A 1 -17.06 -5.60 5.87
N GLY A 2 -16.06 -5.29 5.04
CA GLY A 2 -15.37 -3.99 5.11
C GLY A 2 -16.23 -2.84 4.55
N ALA A 3 -15.73 -1.60 4.61
CA ALA A 3 -16.41 -0.46 3.99
C ALA A 3 -16.46 -0.54 2.44
N ASN A 4 -15.84 -1.56 1.84
CA ASN A 4 -15.68 -1.77 0.39
C ASN A 4 -15.05 -0.55 -0.31
N SER A 5 -14.22 0.20 0.41
CA SER A 5 -13.57 1.39 -0.12
C SER A 5 -12.57 1.03 -1.21
N ILE A 6 -12.79 1.56 -2.41
CA ILE A 6 -12.00 1.25 -3.59
C ILE A 6 -10.83 2.23 -3.71
N ILE A 7 -9.92 2.18 -2.74
CA ILE A 7 -8.82 3.16 -2.58
C ILE A 7 -7.97 3.27 -3.84
N TYR A 8 -7.67 2.14 -4.48
CA TYR A 8 -6.92 2.14 -5.74
C TYR A 8 -7.62 2.94 -6.84
N ASN A 9 -8.95 2.77 -6.97
CA ASN A 9 -9.73 3.50 -7.97
C ASN A 9 -9.81 4.98 -7.61
N SER A 10 -10.02 5.31 -6.34
CA SER A 10 -9.98 6.70 -5.89
C SER A 10 -8.63 7.33 -6.21
N PHE A 11 -7.53 6.71 -5.78
CA PHE A 11 -6.17 7.17 -6.04
C PHE A 11 -5.92 7.47 -7.53
N LEU A 12 -6.32 6.55 -8.42
CA LEU A 12 -6.16 6.70 -9.87
C LEU A 12 -7.29 7.45 -10.58
N LYS A 13 -8.29 7.95 -9.85
CA LYS A 13 -9.49 8.60 -10.40
C LYS A 13 -10.23 7.72 -11.44
N ILE A 14 -10.35 6.43 -11.15
CA ILE A 14 -11.10 5.48 -11.98
C ILE A 14 -12.57 5.49 -11.55
N GLY A 15 -13.44 6.00 -12.43
CA GLY A 15 -14.87 6.17 -12.14
C GLY A 15 -15.18 7.44 -11.34
N SER A 16 -16.32 7.48 -10.63
CA SER A 16 -16.79 8.67 -9.91
C SER A 16 -16.56 8.59 -8.39
N PRO A 17 -16.42 9.72 -7.69
CA PRO A 17 -16.31 9.74 -6.22
C PRO A 17 -17.40 8.96 -5.48
N SER A 18 -18.64 9.01 -6.00
CA SER A 18 -19.80 8.32 -5.44
C SER A 18 -19.67 6.79 -5.39
N ILE A 19 -18.86 6.17 -6.25
CA ILE A 19 -18.70 4.71 -6.29
C ILE A 19 -17.54 4.21 -5.43
N TRP A 20 -16.65 5.09 -4.96
CA TRP A 20 -15.44 4.66 -4.26
C TRP A 20 -15.66 4.32 -2.80
N ASN A 21 -16.73 4.81 -2.17
CA ASN A 21 -17.04 4.59 -0.75
C ASN A 21 -15.85 4.91 0.19
N VAL A 22 -15.05 5.92 -0.14
CA VAL A 22 -13.82 6.27 0.60
C VAL A 22 -14.06 6.97 1.94
N ASP A 23 -15.22 7.59 2.09
CA ASP A 23 -15.65 8.28 3.32
C ASP A 23 -16.75 7.51 4.06
N LYS A 24 -17.15 6.33 3.55
CA LYS A 24 -18.23 5.54 4.13
C LYS A 24 -17.71 4.78 5.35
N CYS A 25 -18.29 5.07 6.51
CA CYS A 25 -18.03 4.32 7.73
C CYS A 25 -18.73 2.95 7.72
N ASN A 26 -18.12 1.98 8.38
CA ASN A 26 -18.75 0.72 8.77
C ASN A 26 -18.63 0.54 10.29
N GLY A 27 -19.73 0.77 11.00
CA GLY A 27 -19.70 0.88 12.46
C GLY A 27 -18.80 2.03 12.89
N ILE A 28 -17.84 1.75 13.77
CA ILE A 28 -16.88 2.73 14.28
C ILE A 28 -15.69 2.99 13.35
N TYR A 29 -15.53 2.19 12.28
CA TYR A 29 -14.41 2.31 11.36
C TYR A 29 -14.78 3.20 10.17
N CYS A 30 -14.06 4.31 10.01
CA CYS A 30 -14.20 5.22 8.87
C CYS A 30 -12.84 5.34 8.17
N PRO A 31 -12.68 4.81 6.95
CA PRO A 31 -11.39 4.84 6.26
C PRO A 31 -10.96 6.25 5.83
N ASN A 32 -11.92 7.18 5.65
CA ASN A 32 -11.72 8.61 5.42
C ASN A 32 -10.54 8.92 4.49
N PHE A 33 -10.57 8.35 3.29
CA PHE A 33 -9.47 8.51 2.35
C PHE A 33 -9.57 9.84 1.60
N PHE A 34 -8.71 10.78 1.99
CA PHE A 34 -8.54 12.05 1.28
C PHE A 34 -7.63 11.90 0.07
N ARG A 35 -8.05 12.48 -1.06
CA ARG A 35 -7.27 12.54 -2.29
C ARG A 35 -7.14 13.98 -2.77
N HIS A 36 -5.90 14.47 -2.84
CA HIS A 36 -5.64 15.83 -3.34
C HIS A 36 -5.78 15.91 -4.86
N PRO A 37 -6.42 16.96 -5.43
CA PRO A 37 -6.49 17.20 -6.88
C PRO A 37 -5.14 17.33 -7.61
N LEU A 38 -4.03 17.50 -6.88
CA LEU A 38 -2.69 17.59 -7.48
C LEU A 38 -2.31 16.29 -8.18
N LEU A 39 -2.86 15.16 -7.74
CA LEU A 39 -2.65 13.87 -8.38
C LEU A 39 -3.22 13.84 -9.81
N ASP A 40 -4.20 14.69 -10.15
CA ASP A 40 -4.79 14.75 -11.49
C ASP A 40 -3.89 15.46 -12.51
N ILE A 41 -3.01 16.34 -12.03
CA ILE A 41 -2.08 17.10 -12.87
C ILE A 41 -0.65 16.61 -12.71
N TRP A 42 -0.45 15.39 -12.21
CA TRP A 42 0.86 14.80 -11.92
C TRP A 42 1.91 15.05 -13.01
N ASN A 43 1.53 14.84 -14.28
CA ASN A 43 2.44 14.98 -15.44
C ASN A 43 2.85 16.43 -15.74
N HIS A 44 2.25 17.41 -15.08
CA HIS A 44 2.57 18.84 -15.19
C HIS A 44 3.31 19.38 -13.97
N LEU A 45 3.52 18.55 -12.95
CA LEU A 45 4.22 18.94 -11.73
C LEU A 45 5.73 18.68 -11.87
N PRO A 46 6.59 19.61 -11.43
CA PRO A 46 8.04 19.38 -11.35
C PRO A 46 8.39 18.53 -10.12
N ILE A 47 7.98 17.26 -10.13
CA ILE A 47 8.15 16.35 -8.99
C ILE A 47 9.58 15.83 -8.94
N GLU A 48 10.34 16.23 -7.91
CA GLU A 48 11.68 15.70 -7.67
C GLU A 48 11.67 14.41 -6.84
N GLN A 49 10.81 14.38 -5.83
CA GLN A 49 10.72 13.27 -4.89
C GLN A 49 9.27 13.01 -4.49
N VAL A 50 8.98 11.76 -4.18
CA VAL A 50 7.70 11.34 -3.60
C VAL A 50 7.98 10.63 -2.29
N LYS A 51 7.27 11.01 -1.22
CA LYS A 51 7.37 10.37 0.09
C LYS A 51 6.11 9.56 0.36
N LEU A 52 6.26 8.28 0.68
CA LEU A 52 5.20 7.48 1.30
C LEU A 52 5.48 7.42 2.80
N VAL A 53 4.47 7.81 3.61
CA VAL A 53 4.55 7.77 5.07
C VAL A 53 3.38 6.98 5.61
N LEU A 54 3.66 6.03 6.49
CA LEU A 54 2.63 5.48 7.38
C LEU A 54 2.75 6.16 8.73
N TYR A 55 1.62 6.62 9.24
CA TYR A 55 1.50 7.19 10.57
C TYR A 55 0.79 6.22 11.51
N LYS A 56 1.26 6.14 12.75
CA LYS A 56 0.54 5.50 13.84
C LYS A 56 0.72 6.32 15.10
N ASN A 57 -0.38 6.68 15.75
CA ASN A 57 -0.38 7.54 16.94
C ASN A 57 0.46 8.82 16.73
N GLN A 58 0.25 9.48 15.58
CA GLN A 58 0.95 10.71 15.17
C GLN A 58 2.47 10.56 14.94
N ALA A 59 3.01 9.35 14.90
CA ALA A 59 4.42 9.08 14.60
C ALA A 59 4.61 8.42 13.23
N ASP A 60 5.61 8.88 12.47
CA ASP A 60 6.10 8.22 11.24
C ASP A 60 6.66 6.84 11.61
N ILE A 61 5.95 5.77 11.24
CA ILE A 61 6.38 4.38 11.49
C ILE A 61 7.01 3.72 10.26
N VAL A 62 6.72 4.24 9.07
CA VAL A 62 7.35 3.83 7.81
C VAL A 62 7.53 5.10 6.99
N THR A 63 8.76 5.33 6.50
CA THR A 63 9.05 6.37 5.51
C THR A 63 9.80 5.74 4.35
N MET A 64 9.23 5.87 3.15
CA MET A 64 9.90 5.55 1.90
C MET A 64 10.02 6.81 1.05
N VAL A 65 11.19 7.02 0.47
CA VAL A 65 11.43 8.16 -0.43
C VAL A 65 11.74 7.61 -1.82
N PHE A 66 11.14 8.23 -2.83
CA PHE A 66 11.28 7.84 -4.22
C PHE A 66 11.77 9.02 -5.06
N ASP A 67 12.47 8.72 -6.14
CA ASP A 67 12.65 9.63 -7.25
C ASP A 67 11.32 9.86 -7.96
N GLY A 68 10.86 11.10 -8.01
CA GLY A 68 9.61 11.47 -8.66
C GLY A 68 9.77 11.88 -10.12
N ARG A 69 11.02 12.09 -10.58
CA ARG A 69 11.27 12.65 -11.91
C ARG A 69 10.89 11.66 -13.00
N ASN A 70 10.22 12.17 -14.04
CA ASN A 70 9.79 11.36 -15.18
C ASN A 70 8.93 10.14 -14.79
N THR A 71 8.19 10.24 -13.68
CA THR A 71 7.28 9.18 -13.22
C THR A 71 5.83 9.54 -13.51
N THR A 72 4.98 8.52 -13.49
CA THR A 72 3.52 8.68 -13.51
C THR A 72 2.95 8.40 -12.13
N LEU A 73 1.68 8.72 -11.92
CA LEU A 73 0.95 8.41 -10.68
C LEU A 73 1.01 6.93 -10.29
N GLN A 74 1.25 6.02 -11.25
CA GLN A 74 1.41 4.58 -10.99
C GLN A 74 2.87 4.12 -10.91
N SER A 75 3.79 4.75 -11.65
CA SER A 75 5.17 4.26 -11.76
C SER A 75 6.14 4.82 -10.71
N TRP A 76 5.79 5.91 -10.01
CA TRP A 76 6.66 6.46 -8.95
C TRP A 76 6.93 5.44 -7.83
N PHE A 77 5.93 4.63 -7.47
CA PHE A 77 6.04 3.58 -6.47
C PHE A 77 6.59 2.31 -7.11
N SER A 78 7.89 2.31 -7.38
CA SER A 78 8.64 1.18 -7.91
C SER A 78 10.01 1.08 -7.27
N LEU A 79 10.62 -0.09 -7.37
CA LEU A 79 11.96 -0.30 -6.84
C LEU A 79 13.01 0.58 -7.53
N ASN A 80 12.90 0.76 -8.85
CA ASN A 80 13.87 1.55 -9.62
C ASN A 80 13.90 3.03 -9.19
N ASN A 81 12.78 3.51 -8.65
CA ASN A 81 12.68 4.87 -8.15
C ASN A 81 12.98 4.97 -6.65
N LEU A 82 13.19 3.85 -5.92
CA LEU A 82 13.37 3.89 -4.48
C LEU A 82 14.72 4.51 -4.10
N LYS A 83 14.68 5.63 -3.37
CA LYS A 83 15.86 6.30 -2.80
C LYS A 83 16.17 5.82 -1.38
N SER A 84 15.14 5.62 -0.56
CA SER A 84 15.31 5.12 0.80
C SER A 84 14.08 4.38 1.30
N SER A 85 14.30 3.40 2.19
CA SER A 85 13.25 2.68 2.91
C SER A 85 13.76 2.22 4.28
N PRO A 86 12.88 1.84 5.22
CA PRO A 86 13.32 1.29 6.51
C PRO A 86 13.85 -0.14 6.40
N TRP A 87 13.79 -0.76 5.22
CA TRP A 87 14.14 -2.17 5.01
C TRP A 87 15.43 -2.33 4.23
N THR A 88 16.37 -3.07 4.80
CA THR A 88 17.73 -3.25 4.26
C THR A 88 17.82 -4.44 3.30
N ASP A 89 16.85 -5.36 3.30
CA ASP A 89 16.82 -6.52 2.39
C ASP A 89 15.94 -6.30 1.14
N LEU A 90 15.55 -5.05 0.89
CA LEU A 90 14.67 -4.68 -0.21
C LEU A 90 15.48 -4.49 -1.50
N ILE A 91 15.87 -5.62 -2.12
CA ILE A 91 16.75 -5.70 -3.29
C ILE A 91 16.04 -6.30 -4.52
N PRO A 92 16.44 -5.94 -5.76
CA PRO A 92 15.77 -6.38 -6.99
C PRO A 92 15.56 -7.89 -7.10
N GLU A 93 16.57 -8.67 -6.72
CA GLU A 93 16.57 -10.13 -6.86
C GLU A 93 15.52 -10.83 -5.98
N LYS A 94 15.06 -10.16 -4.93
CA LYS A 94 14.07 -10.69 -3.99
C LYS A 94 12.66 -10.16 -4.26
N ASN A 95 12.52 -9.15 -5.10
CA ASN A 95 11.26 -8.43 -5.29
C ASN A 95 10.44 -9.06 -6.42
N ARG A 96 9.26 -9.59 -6.09
CA ARG A 96 8.31 -10.12 -7.08
C ARG A 96 7.21 -9.12 -7.41
N HIS A 97 6.79 -8.33 -6.43
CA HIS A 97 5.85 -7.24 -6.62
C HIS A 97 6.37 -6.00 -5.90
N PHE A 98 6.39 -4.87 -6.62
CA PHE A 98 6.59 -3.54 -6.10
C PHE A 98 5.83 -2.57 -7.01
N SER A 99 4.54 -2.37 -6.72
CA SER A 99 3.70 -1.48 -7.53
C SER A 99 2.45 -1.01 -6.77
N VAL A 100 1.90 0.13 -7.20
CA VAL A 100 0.61 0.64 -6.72
C VAL A 100 -0.50 -0.37 -6.99
N ALA A 101 -0.54 -0.92 -8.22
CA ALA A 101 -1.53 -1.90 -8.65
C ALA A 101 -1.48 -3.19 -7.82
N GLY A 102 -0.27 -3.59 -7.42
CA GLY A 102 0.02 -4.77 -6.61
C GLY A 102 -0.34 -6.08 -7.29
N ASN A 103 -1.20 -6.90 -6.67
CA ASN A 103 -1.58 -8.22 -7.18
C ASN A 103 -3.09 -8.46 -7.05
N GLY A 104 -3.73 -8.80 -8.17
CA GLY A 104 -5.17 -8.97 -8.28
C GLY A 104 -5.92 -7.66 -7.99
N ASN A 105 -7.13 -7.78 -7.46
CA ASN A 105 -7.99 -6.62 -7.21
C ASN A 105 -7.95 -6.10 -5.76
N THR A 106 -7.16 -6.73 -4.88
CA THR A 106 -7.23 -6.47 -3.43
C THR A 106 -5.91 -6.15 -2.77
N ARG A 107 -4.78 -6.59 -3.31
CA ARG A 107 -3.46 -6.29 -2.74
C ARG A 107 -2.91 -5.08 -3.47
N ARG A 108 -2.96 -3.89 -2.85
CA ARG A 108 -2.53 -2.60 -3.42
C ARG A 108 -1.29 -2.10 -2.70
N PHE A 109 -0.53 -1.19 -3.33
CA PHE A 109 0.75 -0.70 -2.80
C PHE A 109 1.60 -1.85 -2.23
N TYR A 110 1.85 -2.83 -3.10
CA TYR A 110 2.29 -4.14 -2.67
C TYR A 110 3.80 -4.31 -2.89
N VAL A 111 4.53 -4.48 -1.79
CA VAL A 111 5.98 -4.73 -1.78
C VAL A 111 6.22 -6.11 -1.18
N SER A 112 6.58 -7.08 -2.03
CA SER A 112 6.66 -8.50 -1.63
C SER A 112 7.67 -9.33 -2.41
N GLN A 113 8.06 -10.44 -1.76
CA GLN A 113 8.89 -11.50 -2.34
C GLN A 113 8.05 -12.68 -2.86
N ALA A 114 6.75 -12.49 -3.11
CA ALA A 114 5.72 -13.54 -3.06
C ALA A 114 6.14 -14.93 -3.63
N ARG A 115 6.03 -15.95 -2.78
CA ARG A 115 6.13 -17.38 -3.12
C ARG A 115 4.72 -18.00 -3.23
N SER A 116 4.59 -19.25 -3.66
CA SER A 116 3.33 -19.84 -4.15
C SER A 116 2.22 -20.08 -3.12
N SER A 117 2.45 -19.99 -1.80
CA SER A 117 1.39 -20.24 -0.80
C SER A 117 1.38 -19.24 0.36
N CYS A 118 0.19 -19.08 0.98
CA CYS A 118 -0.05 -18.13 2.06
C CYS A 118 0.93 -18.26 3.25
N SER A 119 1.42 -19.47 3.54
CA SER A 119 2.38 -19.75 4.62
C SER A 119 3.79 -19.25 4.32
N TYR A 120 4.13 -19.03 3.05
CA TYR A 120 5.43 -18.54 2.60
C TYR A 120 5.40 -17.12 2.03
N HIS A 121 4.24 -16.46 2.03
CA HIS A 121 4.16 -15.08 1.58
C HIS A 121 4.99 -14.18 2.50
N ARG A 122 6.00 -13.55 1.91
CA ARG A 122 6.85 -12.56 2.57
C ARG A 122 6.71 -11.20 1.90
N GLY A 123 6.83 -10.15 2.69
CA GLY A 123 6.93 -8.81 2.15
C GLY A 123 7.23 -7.76 3.20
N TRP A 124 7.04 -6.52 2.79
CA TRP A 124 7.42 -5.33 3.54
C TRP A 124 6.25 -4.40 3.78
N LEU A 125 5.40 -4.21 2.77
CA LEU A 125 4.24 -3.32 2.83
C LEU A 125 3.13 -3.85 1.92
N ILE A 126 1.89 -3.77 2.38
CA ILE A 126 0.70 -4.05 1.58
C ILE A 126 -0.52 -3.32 2.16
N ILE A 127 -1.35 -2.80 1.26
CA ILE A 127 -2.72 -2.37 1.55
C ILE A 127 -3.68 -3.46 1.04
N ILE A 128 -4.43 -4.07 1.95
CA ILE A 128 -5.38 -5.15 1.67
C ILE A 128 -6.78 -4.54 1.61
N GLY A 129 -7.40 -4.58 0.43
CA GLY A 129 -8.75 -4.06 0.21
C GLY A 129 -9.88 -5.04 0.51
N ASP A 130 -9.61 -6.35 0.49
CA ASP A 130 -10.58 -7.40 0.80
C ASP A 130 -9.88 -8.76 1.04
N PHE A 131 -10.60 -9.72 1.65
CA PHE A 131 -10.12 -11.07 1.93
C PHE A 131 -9.93 -11.89 0.64
N LYS A 132 -8.75 -12.51 0.45
CA LYS A 132 -8.45 -13.38 -0.71
C LYS A 132 -7.98 -14.79 -0.35
N GLY A 133 -8.31 -15.25 0.85
CA GLY A 133 -8.09 -16.64 1.25
C GLY A 133 -6.87 -16.86 2.16
N CYS A 134 -5.97 -15.89 2.30
CA CYS A 134 -4.91 -16.02 3.30
C CYS A 134 -5.38 -15.47 4.66
N ASN A 135 -5.29 -16.26 5.73
CA ASN A 135 -5.78 -15.85 7.06
C ASN A 135 -5.18 -14.52 7.57
N TRP A 136 -3.94 -14.20 7.21
CA TRP A 136 -3.30 -12.91 7.58
C TRP A 136 -3.93 -11.70 6.87
N GLU A 137 -4.70 -11.90 5.80
CA GLU A 137 -5.48 -10.86 5.13
C GLU A 137 -6.78 -10.54 5.84
N LYS A 138 -7.30 -11.49 6.62
CA LYS A 138 -8.59 -11.36 7.28
C LYS A 138 -8.60 -10.13 8.20
N SER A 139 -9.69 -9.39 8.11
CA SER A 139 -9.95 -8.18 8.87
C SER A 139 -11.45 -7.99 9.01
N ASP A 140 -11.88 -7.38 10.11
CA ASP A 140 -13.26 -6.93 10.28
C ASP A 140 -13.54 -5.71 9.40
N TYR A 141 -12.50 -4.92 9.13
CA TYR A 141 -12.54 -3.68 8.37
C TYR A 141 -11.48 -3.64 7.26
N TYR A 142 -11.86 -3.05 6.13
CA TYR A 142 -10.96 -2.79 5.01
C TYR A 142 -11.01 -1.31 4.60
N PRO A 143 -9.88 -0.73 4.14
CA PRO A 143 -8.58 -1.37 3.92
C PRO A 143 -7.87 -1.79 5.22
N LYS A 144 -6.98 -2.78 5.12
CA LYS A 144 -6.03 -3.14 6.18
C LYS A 144 -4.63 -2.87 5.67
N ILE A 145 -3.89 -1.99 6.33
CA ILE A 145 -2.49 -1.73 5.99
C ILE A 145 -1.62 -2.59 6.91
N ILE A 146 -0.78 -3.45 6.33
CA ILE A 146 0.23 -4.18 7.10
C ILE A 146 1.63 -3.93 6.56
N TYR A 147 2.59 -3.92 7.48
CA TYR A 147 3.99 -3.70 7.15
C TYR A 147 4.90 -4.53 8.08
N SER A 148 6.14 -4.79 7.61
CA SER A 148 7.12 -5.52 8.42
C SER A 148 7.57 -4.70 9.62
N LYS A 149 7.62 -5.33 10.80
CA LYS A 149 8.06 -4.70 12.06
C LYS A 149 9.58 -4.53 12.14
N THR A 150 10.32 -5.28 11.34
CA THR A 150 11.79 -5.28 11.36
C THR A 150 12.32 -4.49 10.16
N ASN A 151 13.62 -4.27 10.13
CA ASN A 151 14.32 -3.76 8.95
C ASN A 151 14.45 -4.81 7.81
N LEU A 152 13.73 -5.94 7.89
CA LEU A 152 13.74 -7.01 6.90
C LEU A 152 12.34 -7.36 6.43
N SER A 153 12.22 -8.16 5.37
CA SER A 153 10.95 -8.79 4.99
C SER A 153 10.43 -9.73 6.08
N THR A 154 9.13 -9.70 6.31
CA THR A 154 8.46 -10.60 7.27
C THR A 154 7.61 -11.64 6.56
N LYS A 155 7.42 -12.81 7.18
CA LYS A 155 6.39 -13.78 6.76
C LYS A 155 5.06 -13.31 7.34
N TRP A 156 4.09 -13.02 6.48
CA TRP A 156 2.77 -12.57 6.92
C TRP A 156 2.06 -13.64 7.74
N HIS A 157 2.29 -14.91 7.45
CA HIS A 157 1.69 -16.00 8.23
C HIS A 157 2.15 -16.02 9.70
N ASP A 158 3.39 -15.63 9.98
CA ASP A 158 3.98 -15.70 11.33
C ASP A 158 3.48 -14.59 12.27
N GLY A 159 2.58 -13.70 11.82
CA GLY A 159 2.06 -12.61 12.67
C GLY A 159 3.06 -11.48 12.95
N LYS A 160 4.26 -11.53 12.36
CA LYS A 160 5.35 -10.56 12.59
C LYS A 160 5.18 -9.28 11.76
N TYR A 161 4.01 -8.67 11.81
CA TYR A 161 3.67 -7.42 11.12
C TYR A 161 2.81 -6.52 12.00
N PHE A 162 2.88 -5.22 11.80
CA PHE A 162 1.95 -4.28 12.44
C PHE A 162 0.78 -4.00 11.51
N VAL A 163 -0.36 -3.70 12.11
CA VAL A 163 -1.53 -3.17 11.42
C VAL A 163 -1.62 -1.69 11.74
N VAL A 164 -1.83 -0.88 10.70
CA VAL A 164 -2.34 0.48 10.84
C VAL A 164 -3.84 0.40 10.62
N VAL A 165 -4.61 0.80 11.63
CA VAL A 165 -6.07 0.89 11.60
C VAL A 165 -6.43 2.35 11.43
#